data_AF-A0A8K0WI05-F1
#
_entry.id   AF-A0A8K0WI05-F1
#
_cell.length_a   1.000
_cell.length_b   1.000
_cell.length_c   1.000
_cell.angle_alpha   90.00
_cell.angle_beta   90.00
_cell.angle_gamma   90.00
#
_symmetry.space_group_name_H-M   'P 1'
#
loop_
_entity.id
_entity.type
_entity.pdbx_description
1 polymer ?
#
loop_
_entity_poly.entity_id
_entity_poly.type
_entity_poly.pdbx_seq_one_letter_code
_entity_poly.pdbx_strand_id
1 'polypeptide(L)'
;MGWLSLGSLIPEDDLRTLTFSDVRPSYILSLVKPKERPLKTEIWNISTEAQWNEWLSRLLSTKAEKYGSAIQLLLCGRAKKRFSDPLILANLPFPKSVFGRIKTAFRIHRSVIRVINRNTSCTFVAFPTIDIQEDPKECIVYNYRTACTWPGDLALSASFFPRTLATHAVVYGCDEHHVQMLMKRLTECGHDMLNPMILPTLLAEIERERHVSALRQNSMKTVQRIHDLTVNKKYLMEQNGCIESSSSNSTQEDSVIAWLNMNHLKNGLQNWQQQIRKMVAHIDDMTTTRRGWDELEDVRIG
;
A
#
# COMPACT_ATOMS: atom_id res chain seq x y z
N MET A 1 6.49 21.66 2.44
CA MET A 1 7.02 20.58 3.30
C MET A 1 6.55 20.66 4.76
N GLY A 2 6.07 21.79 5.28
CA GLY A 2 5.72 21.97 6.71
C GLY A 2 4.52 21.22 7.28
N TRP A 3 3.90 20.26 6.58
CA TRP A 3 2.79 19.44 7.10
C TRP A 3 3.26 18.07 7.63
N LEU A 4 4.49 17.66 7.30
CA LEU A 4 5.11 16.42 7.82
C LEU A 4 5.58 16.58 9.28
N SER A 5 5.70 17.83 9.76
CA SER A 5 6.16 18.17 11.12
C SER A 5 5.03 18.44 12.13
N LEU A 6 3.76 18.45 11.69
CA LEU A 6 2.62 18.73 12.57
C LEU A 6 2.08 17.46 13.22
N GLY A 7 2.67 17.04 14.34
CA GLY A 7 2.13 16.06 15.30
C GLY A 7 1.81 14.65 14.76
N SER A 8 2.16 13.60 15.51
CA SER A 8 1.87 12.22 15.08
C SER A 8 0.37 11.89 15.10
N LEU A 9 -0.42 12.62 15.88
CA LEU A 9 -1.83 12.38 16.15
C LEU A 9 -2.74 12.75 14.97
N ILE A 10 -3.76 11.93 14.73
CA ILE A 10 -4.80 12.18 13.74
C ILE A 10 -5.88 13.10 14.36
N PRO A 11 -6.01 14.35 13.89
CA PRO A 11 -7.06 15.27 14.35
C PRO A 11 -8.47 14.79 13.95
N GLU A 12 -9.47 15.29 14.66
CA GLU A 12 -10.87 14.96 14.42
C GLU A 12 -11.33 15.33 13.01
N ASP A 13 -10.84 16.43 12.45
CA ASP A 13 -11.15 16.85 11.09
C ASP A 13 -10.61 15.88 10.03
N ASP A 14 -9.41 15.31 10.25
CA ASP A 14 -8.84 14.30 9.35
C ASP A 14 -9.69 13.01 9.40
N LEU A 15 -10.29 12.68 10.55
CA LEU A 15 -11.18 11.52 10.69
C LEU A 15 -12.50 11.67 9.92
N ARG A 16 -12.97 12.90 9.65
CA ARG A 16 -14.19 13.14 8.84
C ARG A 16 -14.01 12.73 7.39
N THR A 17 -12.77 12.60 6.92
CA THR A 17 -12.47 12.12 5.56
C THR A 17 -12.56 10.60 5.44
N LEU A 18 -12.65 9.89 6.56
CA LEU A 18 -12.79 8.44 6.62
C LEU A 18 -14.24 8.05 6.80
N THR A 19 -14.66 6.99 6.11
CA THR A 19 -15.95 6.36 6.31
C THR A 19 -15.77 5.11 7.14
N PHE A 20 -16.48 5.02 8.25
CA PHE A 20 -16.51 3.83 9.10
C PHE A 20 -17.75 3.03 8.76
N SER A 21 -17.60 1.71 8.60
CA SER A 21 -18.70 0.81 8.22
C SER A 21 -18.72 -0.40 9.15
N ASP A 22 -19.71 -1.27 8.97
CA ASP A 22 -19.81 -2.52 9.71
C ASP A 22 -18.52 -3.34 9.59
N VAL A 23 -18.27 -4.15 10.63
CA VAL A 23 -17.06 -4.95 10.71
C VAL A 23 -16.98 -5.89 9.52
N ARG A 24 -15.89 -5.77 8.77
CA ARG A 24 -15.56 -6.68 7.65
C ARG A 24 -14.33 -7.51 8.03
N PRO A 25 -14.19 -8.72 7.46
CA PRO A 25 -13.04 -9.58 7.73
C PRO A 25 -11.74 -8.82 7.56
N SER A 26 -10.93 -8.83 8.61
CA SER A 26 -9.61 -8.21 8.68
C SER A 26 -8.65 -9.21 9.31
N TYR A 27 -7.41 -9.22 8.84
CA TYR A 27 -6.42 -10.19 9.29
C TYR A 27 -5.30 -9.49 10.01
N ILE A 28 -4.83 -10.10 11.08
CA ILE A 28 -3.71 -9.61 11.86
C ILE A 28 -2.61 -10.65 11.77
N LEU A 29 -1.40 -10.19 11.48
CA LEU A 29 -0.20 -10.99 11.41
C LEU A 29 0.84 -10.41 12.37
N SER A 30 1.24 -11.19 13.35
CA SER A 30 2.36 -10.90 14.25
C SER A 30 3.53 -11.77 13.84
N LEU A 31 4.59 -11.14 13.34
CA LEU A 31 5.86 -11.77 13.02
C LEU A 31 6.88 -11.34 14.05
N VAL A 32 7.48 -12.31 14.73
CA VAL A 32 8.51 -12.07 15.73
C VAL A 32 9.70 -12.94 15.41
N LYS A 33 10.85 -12.32 15.18
CA LYS A 33 12.12 -13.00 14.93
C LYS A 33 13.07 -12.76 16.11
N PRO A 34 13.20 -13.70 17.06
CA PRO A 34 14.21 -13.63 18.10
C PRO A 34 15.61 -13.91 17.50
N LYS A 35 16.66 -13.36 18.11
CA LYS A 35 18.05 -13.40 17.57
C LYS A 35 18.55 -14.80 17.20
N GLU A 36 18.13 -15.84 17.93
CA GLU A 36 18.63 -17.21 17.79
C GLU A 36 17.51 -18.26 17.68
N ARG A 37 16.31 -17.84 17.25
CA ARG A 37 15.15 -18.74 17.12
C ARG A 37 14.50 -18.63 15.74
N PRO A 38 13.75 -19.66 15.31
CA PRO A 38 12.92 -19.56 14.11
C PRO A 38 11.91 -18.43 14.26
N LEU A 39 11.44 -17.93 13.11
CA LEU A 39 10.38 -16.94 13.03
C LEU A 39 9.13 -17.48 13.74
N LYS A 40 8.63 -16.74 14.72
CA LYS A 40 7.33 -17.01 15.34
C LYS A 40 6.28 -16.20 14.62
N THR A 41 5.23 -16.89 14.19
CA THR A 41 4.10 -16.30 13.46
C THR A 41 2.82 -16.55 14.24
N GLU A 42 2.05 -15.50 14.47
CA GLU A 42 0.69 -15.59 15.00
C GLU A 42 -0.26 -14.87 14.04
N ILE A 43 -1.40 -15.50 13.74
CA ILE A 43 -2.39 -15.01 12.78
C ILE A 43 -3.76 -14.97 13.47
N TRP A 44 -4.48 -13.86 13.30
CA TRP A 44 -5.86 -13.72 13.75
C TRP A 44 -6.74 -13.28 12.58
N ASN A 45 -7.92 -13.88 12.48
CA ASN A 45 -8.99 -13.43 11.60
C ASN A 45 -10.07 -12.78 12.47
N ILE A 46 -10.29 -11.50 12.27
CA ILE A 46 -11.26 -10.71 13.02
C ILE A 46 -12.39 -10.29 12.09
N SER A 47 -13.61 -10.67 12.45
CA SER A 47 -14.82 -10.38 11.69
C SER A 47 -15.92 -9.75 12.54
N THR A 48 -15.73 -9.59 13.85
CA THR A 48 -16.70 -8.95 14.75
C THR A 48 -16.06 -7.89 15.66
N GLU A 49 -16.87 -6.97 16.18
CA GLU A 49 -16.39 -5.95 17.11
C GLU A 49 -15.96 -6.54 18.47
N ALA A 50 -16.62 -7.60 18.93
CA ALA A 50 -16.23 -8.31 20.15
C ALA A 50 -14.81 -8.90 20.02
N GLN A 51 -14.51 -9.54 18.88
CA GLN A 51 -13.16 -10.05 18.58
C GLN A 51 -12.12 -8.95 18.52
N TRP A 52 -12.46 -7.80 17.91
CA TRP A 52 -11.60 -6.61 17.94
C TRP A 52 -11.28 -6.17 19.35
N ASN A 53 -12.31 -6.09 20.20
CA ASN A 53 -12.15 -5.63 21.57
C ASN A 53 -11.32 -6.59 22.43
N GLU A 54 -11.53 -7.90 22.29
CA GLU A 54 -10.75 -8.94 22.94
C GLU A 54 -9.28 -8.86 22.51
N TRP A 55 -9.02 -8.86 21.20
CA TRP A 55 -7.66 -8.85 20.67
C TRP A 55 -6.91 -7.57 21.05
N LEU A 56 -7.53 -6.39 20.92
CA LEU A 56 -6.92 -5.12 21.31
C LEU A 56 -6.61 -5.07 22.81
N SER A 57 -7.50 -5.62 23.66
CA SER A 57 -7.25 -5.68 25.10
C SER A 57 -6.08 -6.60 25.45
N ARG A 58 -5.93 -7.71 24.73
CA ARG A 58 -4.76 -8.60 24.86
C ARG A 58 -3.48 -7.93 24.37
N LEU A 59 -3.52 -7.22 23.24
CA LEU A 59 -2.35 -6.53 22.71
C LEU A 59 -1.86 -5.45 23.67
N LEU A 60 -2.77 -4.63 24.20
CA LEU A 60 -2.43 -3.54 25.12
C LEU A 60 -1.97 -4.02 26.50
N SER A 61 -2.37 -5.23 26.92
CA SER A 61 -1.93 -5.81 28.20
C SER A 61 -0.60 -6.56 28.08
N THR A 62 -0.17 -6.91 26.87
CA THR A 62 1.09 -7.63 26.64
C THR A 62 2.25 -6.65 26.78
N LYS A 63 3.12 -6.85 27.77
CA LYS A 63 4.38 -6.09 27.87
C LYS A 63 5.27 -6.45 26.69
N ALA A 64 5.92 -5.44 26.10
CA ALA A 64 6.89 -5.65 25.04
C ALA A 64 8.03 -6.57 25.54
N GLU A 65 8.04 -7.82 25.09
CA GLU A 65 9.22 -8.67 25.28
C GLU A 65 10.37 -8.10 24.44
N LYS A 66 11.61 -8.28 24.90
CA LYS A 66 12.81 -7.88 24.14
C LYS A 66 12.97 -8.84 22.95
N TYR A 67 12.29 -8.55 21.86
CA TYR A 67 12.43 -9.28 20.60
C TYR A 67 13.70 -8.87 19.85
N GLY A 68 14.17 -9.72 18.92
CA GLY A 68 15.25 -9.38 17.99
C GLY A 68 14.75 -8.39 16.93
N SER A 69 13.69 -8.74 16.21
CA SER A 69 12.92 -7.84 15.35
C SER A 69 11.46 -8.31 15.24
N ALA A 70 10.53 -7.39 14.97
CA ALA A 70 9.11 -7.72 14.89
C ALA A 70 8.35 -6.90 13.84
N ILE A 71 7.34 -7.50 13.23
CA ILE A 71 6.34 -6.82 12.40
C ILE A 71 4.95 -7.16 12.95
N GLN A 72 4.22 -6.15 13.38
CA GLN A 72 2.78 -6.23 13.64
C GLN A 72 2.04 -5.65 12.45
N LEU A 73 1.29 -6.47 11.73
CA LEU A 73 0.62 -6.10 10.49
C LEU A 73 -0.88 -6.33 10.59
N LEU A 74 -1.65 -5.28 10.29
CA LEU A 74 -3.09 -5.34 10.09
C LEU A 74 -3.41 -5.24 8.60
N LEU A 75 -4.12 -6.23 8.06
CA LEU A 75 -4.68 -6.24 6.72
C LEU A 75 -6.18 -5.92 6.80
N CYS A 76 -6.55 -4.70 6.42
CA CYS A 76 -7.92 -4.22 6.45
C CYS A 76 -8.67 -4.64 5.18
N GLY A 77 -9.82 -5.31 5.38
CA GLY A 77 -10.69 -5.73 4.29
C GLY A 77 -11.19 -4.58 3.40
N ARG A 78 -11.26 -4.84 2.09
CA ARG A 78 -11.75 -3.90 1.07
C ARG A 78 -13.27 -3.76 1.09
N ALA A 79 -13.77 -2.57 0.76
CA ALA A 79 -15.22 -2.36 0.65
C ALA A 79 -15.73 -2.98 -0.64
N LYS A 80 -16.90 -3.63 -0.60
CA LYS A 80 -17.55 -4.18 -1.79
C LYS A 80 -18.38 -3.05 -2.44
N LYS A 81 -17.81 -2.36 -3.43
CA LYS A 81 -18.54 -1.38 -4.26
C LYS A 81 -18.60 -1.86 -5.72
N ARG A 82 -19.73 -1.61 -6.40
CA ARG A 82 -19.99 -2.02 -7.78
C ARG A 82 -19.18 -1.23 -8.82
N PHE A 83 -18.70 -0.04 -8.45
CA PHE A 83 -17.97 0.87 -9.34
C PHE A 83 -16.63 1.27 -8.73
N SER A 84 -15.70 1.73 -9.58
CA SER A 84 -14.40 2.26 -9.17
C SER A 84 -14.59 3.54 -8.36
N ASP A 85 -14.64 3.40 -7.04
CA ASP A 85 -14.66 4.53 -6.10
C ASP A 85 -13.22 4.93 -5.77
N PRO A 86 -12.77 6.13 -6.16
CA PRO A 86 -11.40 6.56 -5.91
C PRO A 86 -11.10 6.81 -4.42
N LEU A 87 -12.14 6.83 -3.57
CA LEU A 87 -12.06 6.91 -2.11
C LEU A 87 -12.34 5.57 -1.42
N ILE A 88 -12.33 4.45 -2.14
CA ILE A 88 -12.61 3.12 -1.57
C ILE A 88 -11.73 2.77 -0.37
N LEU A 89 -10.48 3.26 -0.33
CA LEU A 89 -9.54 3.07 0.77
C LEU A 89 -9.88 3.87 2.03
N ALA A 90 -10.68 4.93 1.91
CA ALA A 90 -11.19 5.69 3.05
C ALA A 90 -12.33 4.95 3.77
N ASN A 91 -12.87 3.86 3.19
CA ASN A 91 -13.91 3.06 3.81
C ASN A 91 -13.30 1.93 4.67
N LEU A 92 -13.26 2.16 5.98
CA LEU A 92 -12.59 1.30 6.95
C LEU A 92 -13.49 0.15 7.44
N PRO A 93 -12.93 -1.05 7.69
CA PRO A 93 -13.70 -2.27 7.98
C PRO A 93 -14.06 -2.42 9.46
N PHE A 94 -14.21 -1.31 10.18
CA PHE A 94 -14.53 -1.30 11.60
C PHE A 94 -15.14 0.05 12.02
N PRO A 95 -15.83 0.07 13.18
CA PRO A 95 -16.34 1.30 13.78
C PRO A 95 -15.24 2.29 14.16
N LYS A 96 -15.63 3.56 14.29
CA LYS A 96 -14.72 4.64 14.70
C LYS A 96 -14.11 4.43 16.09
N SER A 97 -14.87 3.82 17.02
CA SER A 97 -14.40 3.44 18.36
C SER A 97 -13.20 2.49 18.28
N VAL A 98 -13.32 1.45 17.46
CA VAL A 98 -12.26 0.46 17.20
C VAL A 98 -11.06 1.12 16.52
N PHE A 99 -11.28 1.97 15.51
CA PHE A 99 -10.20 2.72 14.87
C PHE A 99 -9.41 3.59 15.85
N GLY A 100 -10.11 4.22 16.80
CA GLY A 100 -9.51 5.01 17.86
C GLY A 100 -8.53 4.22 18.73
N ARG A 101 -8.74 2.91 18.89
CA ARG A 101 -7.81 2.01 19.59
C ARG A 101 -6.71 1.48 18.66
N ILE A 102 -7.06 1.15 17.40
CA ILE A 102 -6.09 0.70 16.38
C ILE A 102 -5.03 1.78 16.12
N LYS A 103 -5.42 3.05 15.99
CA LYS A 103 -4.46 4.15 15.75
C LYS A 103 -3.40 4.25 16.85
N THR A 104 -3.78 3.94 18.09
CA THR A 104 -2.87 3.93 19.24
C THR A 104 -2.03 2.66 19.24
N ALA A 105 -2.65 1.50 19.07
CA ALA A 105 -1.95 0.21 19.06
C ALA A 105 -0.92 0.10 17.92
N PHE A 106 -1.25 0.58 16.72
CA PHE A 106 -0.39 0.52 15.54
C PHE A 106 0.44 1.79 15.31
N ARG A 107 0.39 2.76 16.23
CA ARG A 107 1.15 4.02 16.14
C ARG A 107 0.97 4.71 14.78
N ILE A 108 -0.27 4.80 14.32
CA ILE A 108 -0.60 5.30 12.97
C ILE A 108 -0.36 6.81 12.92
N HIS A 109 0.54 7.23 12.03
CA HIS A 109 0.81 8.64 11.80
C HIS A 109 -0.24 9.27 10.88
N ARG A 110 -0.68 10.50 11.18
CA ARG A 110 -1.71 11.24 10.43
C ARG A 110 -1.46 11.39 8.93
N SER A 111 -0.21 11.34 8.49
CA SER A 111 0.15 11.48 7.07
C SER A 111 -0.50 10.40 6.19
N VAL A 112 -0.87 9.25 6.75
CA VAL A 112 -1.58 8.20 6.00
C VAL A 112 -2.92 8.70 5.46
N ILE A 113 -3.62 9.57 6.19
CA ILE A 113 -4.94 10.09 5.78
C ILE A 113 -4.82 10.81 4.44
N ARG A 114 -3.76 11.63 4.30
CA ARG A 114 -3.48 12.32 3.04
C ARG A 114 -3.13 11.34 1.93
N VAL A 115 -2.41 10.26 2.23
CA VAL A 115 -2.06 9.24 1.25
C VAL A 115 -3.30 8.47 0.79
N ILE A 116 -4.19 8.08 1.72
CA ILE A 116 -5.50 7.46 1.44
C ILE A 116 -6.44 8.38 0.64
N ASN A 117 -6.30 9.70 0.74
CA ASN A 117 -7.09 10.64 -0.03
C ASN A 117 -6.45 11.03 -1.38
N ARG A 118 -5.12 10.87 -1.54
CA ARG A 118 -4.40 11.09 -2.81
C ARG A 118 -4.59 9.91 -3.77
N ASN A 119 -5.63 9.95 -4.59
CA ASN A 119 -6.07 8.80 -5.39
C ASN A 119 -5.47 8.72 -6.80
N THR A 120 -4.78 9.74 -7.28
CA THR A 120 -4.44 9.82 -8.71
C THR A 120 -3.24 8.99 -9.16
N SER A 121 -2.22 8.79 -8.32
CA SER A 121 -0.98 8.11 -8.73
C SER A 121 -0.33 7.41 -7.53
N CYS A 122 0.46 6.37 -7.81
CA CYS A 122 1.19 5.68 -6.74
C CYS A 122 2.17 6.64 -6.05
N THR A 123 2.35 6.48 -4.75
CA THR A 123 3.14 7.42 -3.93
C THR A 123 3.85 6.65 -2.84
N PHE A 124 5.17 6.83 -2.73
CA PHE A 124 5.96 6.42 -1.59
C PHE A 124 6.47 7.65 -0.84
N VAL A 125 6.35 7.62 0.49
CA VAL A 125 6.91 8.63 1.38
C VAL A 125 7.53 7.93 2.58
N ALA A 126 8.78 8.24 2.88
CA ALA A 126 9.46 7.86 4.11
C ALA A 126 10.02 9.11 4.78
N PHE A 127 9.87 9.22 6.10
CA PHE A 127 10.45 10.33 6.86
C PHE A 127 10.62 9.95 8.34
N PRO A 128 11.72 10.41 8.98
CA PRO A 128 11.87 10.30 10.42
C PRO A 128 10.91 11.27 11.13
N THR A 129 10.40 10.86 12.29
CA THR A 129 9.56 11.69 13.16
C THR A 129 9.67 11.20 14.61
N ILE A 130 8.99 11.90 15.52
CA ILE A 130 8.87 11.52 16.92
C ILE A 130 7.41 11.13 17.15
N ASP A 131 7.18 9.89 17.59
CA ASP A 131 5.88 9.48 18.07
C ASP A 131 5.64 10.03 19.48
N ILE A 132 4.68 10.94 19.61
CA ILE A 132 4.35 11.65 20.86
C ILE A 132 3.14 11.06 21.59
N GLN A 133 2.66 9.85 21.23
CA GLN A 133 1.43 9.29 21.81
C GLN A 133 1.49 9.02 23.32
N GLU A 134 2.59 8.49 23.84
CA GLU A 134 2.75 8.17 25.27
C GLU A 134 4.13 8.62 25.76
N ASP A 135 5.18 8.06 25.13
CA ASP A 135 6.58 8.34 25.39
C ASP A 135 7.23 8.74 24.07
N PRO A 136 7.85 9.93 23.96
CA PRO A 136 8.51 10.40 22.75
C PRO A 136 9.52 9.39 22.23
N LYS A 137 9.19 8.74 21.11
CA LYS A 137 10.06 7.73 20.49
C LYS A 137 10.38 8.11 19.06
N GLU A 138 11.66 8.09 18.73
CA GLU A 138 12.13 8.23 17.35
C GLU A 138 11.60 7.07 16.52
N CYS A 139 10.93 7.40 15.42
CA CYS A 139 10.41 6.42 14.49
C CYS A 139 10.56 6.91 13.05
N ILE A 140 10.51 5.97 12.12
CA ILE A 140 10.46 6.25 10.69
C ILE A 140 9.09 5.85 10.21
N VAL A 141 8.37 6.80 9.63
CA VAL A 141 7.04 6.59 9.06
C VAL A 141 7.19 6.30 7.58
N TYR A 142 6.62 5.18 7.15
CA TYR A 142 6.49 4.77 5.76
C TYR A 142 5.03 4.84 5.37
N ASN A 143 4.73 5.58 4.31
CA ASN A 143 3.45 5.49 3.64
C ASN A 143 3.67 5.10 2.19
N TYR A 144 2.88 4.14 1.73
CA TYR A 144 2.87 3.74 0.33
C TYR A 144 1.43 3.65 -0.15
N ARG A 145 1.13 4.16 -1.34
CA ARG A 145 -0.15 3.94 -2.00
C ARG A 145 0.08 3.48 -3.43
N THR A 146 -0.65 2.45 -3.85
CA THR A 146 -0.72 2.03 -5.25
C THR A 146 -1.74 2.90 -6.00
N ALA A 147 -1.62 3.01 -7.33
CA ALA A 147 -2.48 3.90 -8.11
C ALA A 147 -3.95 3.44 -8.10
N CYS A 148 -4.90 4.38 -7.96
CA CYS A 148 -6.34 4.06 -8.02
C CYS A 148 -6.86 3.91 -9.47
N THR A 149 -6.02 4.17 -10.47
CA THR A 149 -6.34 4.05 -11.90
C THR A 149 -6.83 2.65 -12.27
N TRP A 150 -6.36 1.63 -11.55
CA TRP A 150 -6.78 0.25 -11.74
C TRP A 150 -7.55 -0.23 -10.50
N PRO A 151 -8.40 -1.25 -10.61
CA PRO A 151 -9.00 -1.90 -9.44
C PRO A 151 -7.92 -2.49 -8.51
N GLY A 152 -8.30 -2.72 -7.25
CA GLY A 152 -7.40 -3.32 -6.25
C GLY A 152 -6.28 -2.39 -5.78
N ASP A 153 -6.50 -1.07 -5.72
CA ASP A 153 -5.51 -0.16 -5.11
C ASP A 153 -5.37 -0.41 -3.61
N LEU A 154 -4.20 -0.16 -3.03
CA LEU A 154 -3.87 -0.42 -1.63
C LEU A 154 -3.18 0.80 -1.05
N ALA A 155 -3.27 0.97 0.25
CA ALA A 155 -2.43 1.91 0.99
C ALA A 155 -1.76 1.20 2.17
N LEU A 156 -0.56 1.63 2.51
CA LEU A 156 0.23 1.18 3.65
C LEU A 156 0.51 2.39 4.53
N SER A 157 0.30 2.22 5.83
CA SER A 157 0.92 3.01 6.89
C SER A 157 1.80 2.08 7.69
N ALA A 158 3.08 2.41 7.85
CA ALA A 158 3.98 1.68 8.73
C ALA A 158 4.82 2.64 9.57
N SER A 159 4.96 2.33 10.84
CA SER A 159 5.76 3.06 11.82
C SER A 159 6.84 2.11 12.35
N PHE A 160 8.08 2.38 11.98
CA PHE A 160 9.25 1.60 12.38
C PHE A 160 9.99 2.29 13.52
N PHE A 161 10.33 1.52 14.56
CA PHE A 161 11.06 1.98 15.72
C PHE A 161 12.47 1.38 15.72
N PRO A 162 13.52 2.14 15.35
CA PRO A 162 14.87 1.61 15.21
C PRO A 162 15.41 0.97 16.49
N ARG A 163 15.11 1.56 17.65
CA ARG A 163 15.61 1.08 18.96
C ARG A 163 15.08 -0.31 19.35
N THR A 164 13.88 -0.65 18.91
CA THR A 164 13.24 -1.95 19.24
C THR A 164 13.16 -2.88 18.04
N LEU A 165 13.59 -2.42 16.86
CA LEU A 165 13.46 -3.12 15.59
C LEU A 165 12.04 -3.63 15.33
N ALA A 166 11.05 -2.86 15.78
CA ALA A 166 9.64 -3.18 15.67
C ALA A 166 8.96 -2.29 14.61
N THR A 167 8.21 -2.92 13.71
CA THR A 167 7.37 -2.24 12.74
C THR A 167 5.91 -2.48 13.06
N HIS A 168 5.12 -1.41 13.19
CA HIS A 168 3.67 -1.49 13.29
C HIS A 168 3.08 -0.99 11.99
N ALA A 169 2.27 -1.81 11.32
CA ALA A 169 1.81 -1.53 9.98
C ALA A 169 0.35 -1.85 9.75
N VAL A 170 -0.30 -1.08 8.89
CA VAL A 170 -1.67 -1.26 8.44
C VAL A 170 -1.70 -1.16 6.92
N VAL A 171 -2.25 -2.19 6.26
CA VAL A 171 -2.53 -2.20 4.83
C VAL A 171 -4.04 -2.10 4.61
N TYR A 172 -4.45 -1.06 3.91
CA TYR A 172 -5.83 -0.73 3.60
C TYR A 172 -6.25 -1.27 2.24
N GLY A 173 -7.47 -1.81 2.16
CA GLY A 173 -8.09 -2.22 0.90
C GLY A 173 -7.77 -3.64 0.46
N CYS A 174 -7.38 -4.52 1.38
CA CYS A 174 -7.06 -5.90 1.04
C CYS A 174 -8.31 -6.68 0.63
N ASP A 175 -8.26 -7.36 -0.51
CA ASP A 175 -9.16 -8.48 -0.80
C ASP A 175 -8.48 -9.80 -0.41
N GLU A 176 -9.20 -10.92 -0.60
CA GLU A 176 -8.73 -12.25 -0.25
C GLU A 176 -7.39 -12.60 -0.94
N HIS A 177 -7.24 -12.21 -2.21
CA HIS A 177 -6.02 -12.48 -2.97
C HIS A 177 -4.83 -11.73 -2.38
N HIS A 178 -5.00 -10.44 -2.07
CA HIS A 178 -3.96 -9.65 -1.41
C HIS A 178 -3.57 -10.23 -0.05
N VAL A 179 -4.55 -10.65 0.76
CA VAL A 179 -4.29 -11.25 2.08
C VAL A 179 -3.45 -12.51 1.93
N GLN A 180 -3.87 -13.45 1.08
CA GLN A 180 -3.17 -14.71 0.89
C GLN A 180 -1.74 -14.50 0.39
N MET A 181 -1.55 -13.62 -0.59
CA MET A 181 -0.24 -13.32 -1.15
C MET A 181 0.68 -12.65 -0.12
N LEU A 182 0.20 -11.64 0.62
CA LEU A 182 1.00 -10.95 1.64
C LEU A 182 1.37 -11.88 2.79
N MET A 183 0.40 -12.66 3.29
CA MET A 183 0.61 -13.64 4.35
C MET A 183 1.67 -14.66 3.94
N LYS A 184 1.48 -15.32 2.78
CA LYS A 184 2.40 -16.33 2.27
C LYS A 184 3.83 -15.81 2.19
N ARG A 185 4.03 -14.67 1.53
CA ARG A 185 5.37 -14.10 1.32
C ARG A 185 6.04 -13.70 2.62
N LEU A 186 5.29 -13.17 3.58
CA LEU A 186 5.83 -12.78 4.87
C LEU A 186 6.17 -13.98 5.76
N THR A 187 5.39 -15.06 5.70
CA THR A 187 5.66 -16.28 6.47
C THR A 187 6.79 -17.12 5.90
N GLU A 188 7.00 -17.05 4.59
CA GLU A 188 8.11 -17.74 3.90
C GLU A 188 9.43 -16.94 3.94
N CYS A 189 9.42 -15.71 4.48
CA CYS A 189 10.62 -14.91 4.63
C CYS A 189 11.55 -15.50 5.70
N GLY A 190 12.60 -16.20 5.27
CA GLY A 190 13.67 -16.73 6.13
C GLY A 190 14.71 -15.69 6.57
N HIS A 191 14.38 -14.40 6.60
CA HIS A 191 15.35 -13.35 6.92
C HIS A 191 15.77 -13.36 8.39
N ASP A 192 17.05 -13.11 8.65
CA ASP A 192 17.61 -12.99 10.00
C ASP A 192 17.07 -11.77 10.76
N MET A 193 16.63 -10.75 10.03
CA MET A 193 16.02 -9.53 10.56
C MET A 193 14.85 -9.09 9.70
N LEU A 194 13.74 -8.74 10.35
CA LEU A 194 12.56 -8.19 9.69
C LEU A 194 12.80 -6.72 9.33
N ASN A 195 13.23 -6.47 8.09
CA ASN A 195 13.54 -5.13 7.60
C ASN A 195 12.24 -4.31 7.36
N PRO A 196 12.17 -3.04 7.78
CA PRO A 196 10.98 -2.20 7.60
C PRO A 196 10.57 -1.99 6.14
N MET A 197 11.51 -2.10 5.19
CA MET A 197 11.25 -1.95 3.76
C MET A 197 10.64 -3.19 3.10
N ILE A 198 10.48 -4.31 3.82
CA ILE A 198 9.79 -5.50 3.29
C ILE A 198 8.36 -5.10 2.86
N LEU A 199 7.61 -4.40 3.71
CA LEU A 199 6.21 -4.05 3.40
C LEU A 199 6.08 -3.08 2.21
N PRO A 200 6.80 -1.93 2.16
CA PRO A 200 6.83 -1.09 0.95
C PRO A 200 7.23 -1.86 -0.31
N THR A 201 8.21 -2.77 -0.22
CA THR A 201 8.69 -3.55 -1.37
C THR A 201 7.63 -4.53 -1.88
N LEU A 202 6.91 -5.19 -0.97
CA LEU A 202 5.78 -6.06 -1.34
C LEU A 202 4.70 -5.27 -2.10
N LEU A 203 4.33 -4.08 -1.63
CA LEU A 203 3.34 -3.24 -2.32
C LEU A 203 3.86 -2.69 -3.66
N ALA A 204 5.15 -2.39 -3.76
CA ALA A 204 5.79 -2.03 -5.02
C ALA A 204 5.72 -3.17 -6.04
N GLU A 205 5.85 -4.42 -5.60
CA GLU A 205 5.72 -5.60 -6.46
C GLU A 205 4.28 -5.84 -6.91
N ILE A 206 3.30 -5.69 -6.02
CA ILE A 206 1.87 -5.71 -6.40
C ILE A 206 1.62 -4.66 -7.49
N GLU A 207 2.15 -3.45 -7.32
CA GLU A 207 1.97 -2.38 -8.30
C GLU A 207 2.62 -2.70 -9.65
N ARG A 208 3.79 -3.33 -9.64
CA ARG A 208 4.44 -3.83 -10.86
C ARG A 208 3.53 -4.80 -11.60
N GLU A 209 2.94 -5.76 -10.90
CA GLU A 209 2.06 -6.76 -11.52
C GLU A 209 0.80 -6.14 -12.12
N ARG A 210 0.21 -5.14 -11.44
CA ARG A 210 -0.91 -4.36 -11.96
C ARG A 210 -0.53 -3.63 -13.24
N HIS A 211 0.63 -2.98 -13.27
CA HIS A 211 1.14 -2.31 -14.47
C HIS A 211 1.41 -3.28 -15.63
N VAL A 212 2.04 -4.43 -15.37
CA VAL A 212 2.31 -5.45 -16.39
C VAL A 212 1.00 -6.00 -16.97
N SER A 213 0.01 -6.26 -16.12
CA SER A 213 -1.32 -6.71 -16.54
C SER A 213 -2.01 -5.66 -17.43
N ALA A 214 -2.02 -4.39 -17.00
CA ALA A 214 -2.58 -3.28 -17.76
C ALA A 214 -1.88 -3.08 -19.12
N LEU A 215 -0.55 -3.21 -19.17
CA LEU A 215 0.22 -3.14 -20.41
C LEU A 215 -0.18 -4.24 -21.38
N ARG A 216 -0.25 -5.49 -20.92
CA ARG A 216 -0.68 -6.63 -21.74
C ARG A 216 -2.08 -6.41 -22.31
N GLN A 217 -3.02 -5.97 -21.48
CA GLN A 217 -4.40 -5.70 -21.91
C GLN A 217 -4.47 -4.58 -22.95
N ASN A 218 -3.80 -3.45 -22.72
CA ASN A 218 -3.80 -2.32 -23.66
C ASN A 218 -3.10 -2.67 -24.97
N SER A 219 -2.03 -3.49 -24.92
CA SER A 219 -1.31 -3.94 -26.10
C SER A 219 -2.17 -4.84 -26.96
N MET A 220 -2.86 -5.82 -26.36
CA MET A 220 -3.81 -6.70 -27.06
C MET A 220 -4.94 -5.91 -27.72
N LYS A 221 -5.56 -4.96 -27.00
CA LYS A 221 -6.60 -4.08 -27.56
C LYS A 221 -6.10 -3.27 -28.75
N THR A 222 -4.87 -2.76 -28.67
CA THR A 222 -4.27 -1.97 -29.75
C THR A 222 -4.00 -2.83 -30.98
N VAL A 223 -3.46 -4.05 -30.81
CA VAL A 223 -3.22 -4.99 -31.91
C VAL A 223 -4.53 -5.42 -32.57
N GLN A 224 -5.54 -5.77 -31.77
CA GLN A 224 -6.87 -6.11 -32.29
C GLN A 224 -7.44 -4.95 -33.11
N ARG A 225 -7.26 -3.72 -32.62
CA ARG A 225 -7.74 -2.54 -33.33
C ARG A 225 -7.03 -2.31 -34.67
N ILE A 226 -5.72 -2.49 -34.73
CA ILE A 226 -4.95 -2.40 -35.98
C ILE A 226 -5.45 -3.44 -36.98
N HIS A 227 -5.72 -4.66 -36.51
CA HIS A 227 -6.29 -5.72 -37.33
C HIS A 227 -7.67 -5.32 -37.88
N ASP A 228 -8.59 -4.86 -37.03
CA ASP A 228 -9.95 -4.47 -37.44
C ASP A 228 -9.94 -3.33 -38.46
N LEU A 229 -9.08 -2.31 -38.27
CA LEU A 229 -8.91 -1.22 -39.23
C LEU A 229 -8.33 -1.71 -40.56
N THR A 230 -7.40 -2.66 -40.52
CA THR A 230 -6.79 -3.23 -41.73
C THR A 230 -7.80 -4.07 -42.52
N VAL A 231 -8.62 -4.87 -41.84
CA VAL A 231 -9.67 -5.69 -42.43
C VAL A 231 -10.77 -4.82 -43.01
N ASN A 232 -11.28 -3.85 -42.26
CA ASN A 232 -12.32 -2.92 -42.75
C ASN A 232 -11.84 -2.11 -43.96
N LYS A 233 -10.56 -1.69 -43.97
CA LYS A 233 -9.98 -0.99 -45.13
C LYS A 233 -9.94 -1.89 -46.37
N LYS A 234 -9.66 -3.19 -46.24
CA LYS A 234 -9.71 -4.15 -47.37
C LYS A 234 -11.12 -4.30 -47.91
N TYR A 235 -12.12 -4.48 -47.02
CA TYR A 235 -13.53 -4.56 -47.43
C TYR A 235 -14.03 -3.29 -48.14
N LEU A 236 -13.65 -2.11 -47.65
CA LEU A 236 -13.99 -0.83 -48.30
C LEU A 236 -13.30 -0.62 -49.65
N MET A 237 -12.10 -1.18 -49.84
CA MET A 237 -11.40 -1.16 -51.14
C MET A 237 -12.01 -2.14 -52.15
N GLU A 238 -12.65 -3.22 -51.68
CA GLU A 238 -13.34 -4.21 -52.52
C GLU A 238 -14.78 -3.78 -52.89
N GLN A 239 -15.44 -2.93 -52.09
CA GLN A 239 -16.78 -2.37 -52.36
C GLN A 239 -16.74 -0.88 -52.75
N ASN A 240 -16.36 -0.59 -54.00
CA ASN A 240 -16.61 0.73 -54.63
C ASN A 240 -18.10 0.92 -55.01
N GLY A 241 -19.02 0.88 -54.04
CA GLY A 241 -20.44 1.15 -54.28
C GLY A 241 -21.25 1.37 -53.00
N CYS A 242 -21.64 2.62 -52.76
CA CYS A 242 -22.48 3.15 -51.67
C CYS A 242 -21.83 3.28 -50.28
N ILE A 243 -21.60 4.53 -49.88
CA ILE A 243 -21.14 4.94 -48.54
C ILE A 243 -22.36 5.40 -47.74
N GLU A 244 -22.72 4.67 -46.67
CA GLU A 244 -23.51 5.22 -45.57
C GLU A 244 -22.57 5.72 -44.45
N SER A 245 -22.71 7.01 -44.16
CA SER A 245 -21.84 7.84 -43.33
C SER A 245 -22.22 7.82 -41.83
N SER A 246 -22.32 6.64 -41.22
CA SER A 246 -22.67 6.50 -39.79
C SER A 246 -21.62 5.77 -38.94
N SER A 247 -20.62 5.11 -39.56
CA SER A 247 -19.60 4.27 -38.90
C SER A 247 -18.27 4.99 -38.56
N SER A 248 -18.04 6.20 -39.07
CA SER A 248 -16.76 6.91 -38.92
C SER A 248 -16.52 7.53 -37.53
N ASN A 249 -17.57 7.89 -36.78
CA ASN A 249 -17.41 8.62 -35.53
C ASN A 249 -17.03 7.70 -34.36
N SER A 250 -17.65 6.51 -34.26
CA SER A 250 -17.30 5.52 -33.22
C SER A 250 -15.87 5.03 -33.34
N THR A 251 -15.37 4.90 -34.57
CA THR A 251 -14.02 4.39 -34.82
C THR A 251 -12.90 5.37 -34.45
N GLN A 252 -13.18 6.67 -34.54
CA GLN A 252 -12.28 7.73 -34.09
C GLN A 252 -12.28 7.87 -32.57
N GLU A 253 -13.46 7.82 -31.94
CA GLU A 253 -13.61 7.86 -30.48
C GLU A 253 -12.85 6.70 -29.80
N ASP A 254 -12.98 5.48 -30.34
CA ASP A 254 -12.25 4.30 -29.83
C ASP A 254 -10.73 4.45 -29.93
N SER A 255 -10.25 5.10 -31.01
CA SER A 255 -8.81 5.34 -31.22
C SER A 255 -8.26 6.36 -30.23
N VAL A 256 -9.03 7.41 -29.94
CA VAL A 256 -8.71 8.40 -28.91
C VAL A 256 -8.68 7.74 -27.53
N ILE A 257 -9.66 6.89 -27.20
CA ILE A 257 -9.72 6.17 -25.92
C ILE A 257 -8.52 5.22 -25.76
N ALA A 258 -8.15 4.47 -26.81
CA ALA A 258 -6.99 3.58 -26.78
C ALA A 258 -5.68 4.36 -26.54
N TRP A 259 -5.51 5.50 -27.22
CA TRP A 259 -4.37 6.38 -27.03
C TRP A 259 -4.32 6.99 -25.62
N LEU A 260 -5.46 7.47 -25.09
CA LEU A 260 -5.57 7.98 -23.73
C LEU A 260 -5.18 6.92 -22.70
N ASN A 261 -5.69 5.69 -22.84
CA ASN A 261 -5.34 4.57 -21.95
C ASN A 261 -3.85 4.23 -21.98
N MET A 262 -3.23 4.25 -23.17
CA MET A 262 -1.79 4.02 -23.31
C MET A 262 -0.97 5.14 -22.63
N ASN A 263 -1.41 6.39 -22.77
CA ASN A 263 -0.76 7.53 -22.10
C ASN A 263 -0.92 7.49 -20.59
N HIS A 264 -2.11 7.17 -20.08
CA HIS A 264 -2.32 6.98 -18.64
C HIS A 264 -1.40 5.89 -18.08
N LEU A 265 -1.26 4.78 -18.80
CA LEU A 265 -0.35 3.72 -18.42
C LEU A 265 1.11 4.17 -18.43
N LYS A 266 1.55 4.88 -19.48
CA LYS A 266 2.90 5.43 -19.60
C LYS A 266 3.21 6.36 -18.41
N ASN A 267 2.31 7.29 -18.11
CA ASN A 267 2.46 8.23 -17.00
C ASN A 267 2.50 7.49 -15.65
N GLY A 268 1.64 6.48 -15.48
CA GLY A 268 1.63 5.63 -14.30
C GLY A 268 2.96 4.89 -14.10
N LEU A 269 3.50 4.28 -15.15
CA LEU A 269 4.80 3.60 -15.13
C LEU A 269 5.96 4.54 -14.82
N GLN A 270 5.98 5.73 -15.43
CA GLN A 270 6.99 6.75 -15.15
C GLN A 270 6.94 7.20 -13.69
N ASN A 271 5.74 7.45 -13.17
CA ASN A 271 5.57 7.79 -11.76
C ASN A 271 5.99 6.63 -10.84
N TRP A 272 5.60 5.39 -11.15
CA TRP A 272 6.01 4.21 -10.37
C TRP A 272 7.53 4.06 -10.35
N GLN A 273 8.21 4.20 -11.49
CA GLN A 273 9.68 4.21 -11.57
C GLN A 273 10.29 5.28 -10.65
N GLN A 274 9.71 6.49 -10.59
CA GLN A 274 10.17 7.53 -9.67
C GLN A 274 9.97 7.12 -8.20
N GLN A 275 8.86 6.49 -7.83
CA GLN A 275 8.65 6.01 -6.46
C GLN A 275 9.63 4.90 -6.09
N ILE A 276 9.93 3.97 -6.99
CA ILE A 276 10.97 2.93 -6.77
C ILE A 276 12.34 3.56 -6.54
N ARG A 277 12.72 4.57 -7.34
CA ARG A 277 13.99 5.30 -7.13
C ARG A 277 14.06 5.95 -5.73
N LYS A 278 12.95 6.51 -5.24
CA LYS A 278 12.89 7.04 -3.86
C LYS A 278 13.06 5.94 -2.81
N MET A 279 12.49 4.75 -3.05
CA MET A 279 12.66 3.61 -2.14
C MET A 279 14.11 3.14 -2.11
N VAL A 280 14.79 3.05 -3.26
CA VAL A 280 16.21 2.69 -3.35
C VAL A 280 17.07 3.72 -2.62
N ALA A 281 16.88 5.01 -2.92
CA ALA A 281 17.61 6.08 -2.23
C ALA A 281 17.41 6.03 -0.70
N HIS A 282 16.18 5.77 -0.24
CA HIS A 282 15.91 5.62 1.19
C HIS A 282 16.61 4.39 1.82
N ILE A 283 16.71 3.27 1.09
CA ILE A 283 17.47 2.10 1.54
C ILE A 283 18.96 2.44 1.65
N ASP A 284 19.52 3.14 0.66
CA ASP A 284 20.92 3.58 0.67
C ASP A 284 21.20 4.55 1.84
N ASP A 285 20.29 5.48 2.09
CA ASP A 285 20.37 6.42 3.23
C ASP A 285 20.33 5.66 4.57
N MET A 286 19.45 4.66 4.72
CA MET A 286 19.37 3.84 5.93
C MET A 286 20.62 3.00 6.16
N THR A 287 21.20 2.41 5.10
CA THR A 287 22.43 1.61 5.22
C THR A 287 23.63 2.47 5.59
N THR A 288 23.74 3.66 5.00
CA THR A 288 24.79 4.64 5.32
C THR A 288 24.66 5.13 6.76
N THR A 289 23.43 5.47 7.17
CA THR A 289 23.13 5.89 8.54
C THR A 289 23.50 4.79 9.54
N ARG A 290 23.10 3.54 9.29
CA ARG A 290 23.40 2.38 10.15
C ARG A 290 24.91 2.18 10.35
N ARG A 291 25.71 2.25 9.27
CA ARG A 291 27.17 2.14 9.38
C ARG A 291 27.77 3.23 10.27
N GLY A 292 27.25 4.46 10.20
CA GLY A 292 27.67 5.54 11.09
C GLY A 292 27.36 5.30 12.57
N TRP A 293 26.28 4.57 12.89
CA TRP A 293 25.98 4.16 14.28
C TRP A 293 26.92 3.06 14.76
N ASP A 294 27.19 2.06 13.92
CA ASP A 294 28.11 0.95 14.24
C ASP A 294 29.54 1.48 14.50
N GLU A 295 30.02 2.43 13.68
CA GLU A 295 31.33 3.08 13.85
C GLU A 295 31.43 3.96 15.11
N LEU A 296 30.33 4.59 15.55
CA LEU A 296 30.29 5.41 16.77
C LEU A 296 30.19 4.57 18.05
N GLU A 297 29.59 3.38 17.99
CA GLU A 297 29.58 2.43 19.10
C GLU A 297 30.97 1.80 19.31
N ASP A 298 31.70 1.48 18.24
CA ASP A 298 33.07 0.96 18.32
C ASP A 298 34.06 1.99 18.93
N VAL A 299 33.88 3.28 18.65
CA VAL A 299 34.71 4.37 19.23
C VAL A 299 34.39 4.64 20.71
N ARG A 300 33.20 4.26 21.20
CA ARG A 300 32.81 4.43 22.61
C ARG A 300 33.23 3.27 23.52
N ILE A 301 33.62 2.14 22.94
CA ILE A 301 34.05 0.93 23.66
C ILE A 301 35.59 0.75 23.59
N GLY A 302 36.28 1.59 22.82
CA GLY A 302 37.76 1.66 22.74
C GLY A 302 38.41 2.54 23.80
#